data_AF-A0A0T6A6L6-F1
#
_entry.id   AF-A0A0T6A6L6-F1
#
_cell.length_a   1.000
_cell.length_b   1.000
_cell.length_c   1.000
_cell.angle_alpha   90.00
_cell.angle_beta   90.00
_cell.angle_gamma   90.00
#
_symmetry.space_group_name_H-M   'P 1'
#
loop_
_entity.id
_entity.type
_entity.pdbx_description
1 polymer ?
#
loop_
_entity_poly.entity_id
_entity_poly.type
_entity_poly.pdbx_seq_one_letter_code
_entity_poly.pdbx_strand_id
1 'polypeptide(L)' 'MIKLGIAIGGRLDGAIRAHVRLGLDKGASPVEIRQVALLAITTSGFPTGMAALTAIEDTLKDRRKTRKRS' A
#
# COMPACT_ATOMS: atom_id res chain seq x y z
N MET A 1 -1.23 -9.47 2.82
CA MET A 1 -1.83 -8.22 3.35
C MET A 1 -1.47 -7.94 4.80
N ILE A 2 -1.34 -8.95 5.68
CA ILE A 2 -0.95 -8.75 7.09
C ILE A 2 0.35 -7.93 7.24
N LYS A 3 1.42 -8.28 6.52
CA LYS A 3 2.70 -7.53 6.56
C LYS A 3 2.57 -6.08 6.09
N LEU A 4 1.65 -5.79 5.16
CA LEU A 4 1.35 -4.42 4.74
C LEU A 4 0.71 -3.64 5.89
N GLY A 5 -0.26 -4.24 6.60
CA GLY A 5 -0.86 -3.65 7.80
C GLY A 5 0.16 -3.35 8.89
N ILE A 6 1.09 -4.29 9.15
CA ILE A 6 2.19 -4.10 10.12
C ILE A 6 3.10 -2.94 9.69
N ALA A 7 3.48 -2.87 8.41
CA ALA A 7 4.31 -1.79 7.88
C ALA A 7 3.62 -0.42 8.01
N ILE A 8 2.30 -0.37 7.79
CA ILE A 8 1.50 0.85 7.98
C ILE A 8 1.48 1.28 9.45
N GLY A 9 1.17 0.35 10.36
CA GLY A 9 1.17 0.62 11.80
C GLY A 9 2.54 1.09 12.32
N GLY A 10 3.62 0.54 11.77
CA GLY A 10 5.01 0.95 12.05
C GLY A 10 5.50 2.18 11.29
N ARG A 11 4.68 2.79 10.42
CA ARG A 11 5.04 3.97 9.58
C ARG A 11 6.30 3.73 8.73
N LEU A 12 6.45 2.52 8.22
CA LEU A 12 7.64 2.08 7.48
C LEU A 12 7.45 2.23 5.97
N ASP A 13 7.62 3.43 5.43
CA ASP A 13 7.33 3.77 4.02
C ASP A 13 7.98 2.82 2.99
N GLY A 14 9.25 2.47 3.19
CA GLY A 14 9.95 1.53 2.32
C GLY A 14 9.30 0.14 2.31
N ALA A 15 8.86 -0.34 3.48
CA ALA A 15 8.18 -1.61 3.63
C ALA A 15 6.75 -1.58 3.08
N ILE A 16 6.04 -0.45 3.21
CA ILE A 16 4.71 -0.24 2.59
C ILE A 16 4.83 -0.42 1.08
N ARG A 17 5.72 0.32 0.42
CA ARG A 17 5.90 0.25 -1.05
C ARG A 17 6.34 -1.15 -1.50
N ALA A 18 7.22 -1.81 -0.73
CA ALA A 18 7.66 -3.18 -1.01
C ALA A 18 6.51 -4.20 -0.91
N HIS A 19 5.68 -4.11 0.13
CA HIS A 19 4.56 -5.03 0.32
C HIS A 19 3.39 -4.76 -0.61
N VAL A 20 3.22 -3.54 -1.12
CA VAL A 20 2.28 -3.24 -2.22
C VAL A 20 2.70 -3.98 -3.49
N ARG A 21 3.96 -3.85 -3.92
CA ARG A 21 4.48 -4.56 -5.12
C ARG A 21 4.32 -6.07 -4.98
N LEU A 22 4.80 -6.63 -3.85
CA LEU A 22 4.68 -8.04 -3.56
C LEU A 22 3.22 -8.52 -3.52
N GLY A 23 2.31 -7.71 -2.99
CA GLY A 23 0.88 -8.02 -2.98
C GLY A 23 0.32 -8.16 -4.39
N LEU A 24 0.64 -7.20 -5.25
CA LEU A 24 0.21 -7.21 -6.65
C LEU A 24 0.81 -8.38 -7.44
N ASP A 25 2.06 -8.75 -7.17
CA ASP A 25 2.74 -9.89 -7.80
C ASP A 25 2.12 -11.23 -7.34
N LYS A 26 1.54 -11.26 -6.14
CA LYS A 26 0.75 -12.38 -5.62
C LYS A 26 -0.73 -12.35 -6.02
N GLY A 27 -1.12 -11.45 -6.94
CA GLY A 27 -2.47 -11.37 -7.47
C GLY A 27 -3.45 -10.56 -6.63
N ALA A 28 -3.01 -9.87 -5.56
CA ALA A 28 -3.90 -8.96 -4.84
C ALA A 28 -4.31 -7.80 -5.76
N SER A 29 -5.59 -7.43 -5.69
CA SER A 29 -6.13 -6.31 -6.42
C SER A 29 -5.71 -4.97 -5.79
N PRO A 30 -5.65 -3.89 -6.58
CA PRO A 30 -5.45 -2.55 -6.05
C PRO A 30 -6.51 -2.12 -5.02
N VAL A 31 -7.73 -2.66 -5.10
CA VAL A 31 -8.81 -2.37 -4.15
C VAL A 31 -8.50 -2.97 -2.78
N GLU A 32 -8.12 -4.26 -2.74
CA GLU A 32 -7.74 -4.92 -1.49
C GLU A 32 -6.55 -4.23 -0.80
N ILE A 33 -5.58 -3.76 -1.59
CA ILE A 33 -4.42 -3.02 -1.06
C ILE A 33 -4.83 -1.69 -0.42
N ARG A 34 -5.68 -0.91 -1.09
CA ARG A 34 -6.21 0.36 -0.54
C ARG A 34 -6.99 0.13 0.75
N GLN A 35 -7.76 -0.95 0.81
CA GLN A 35 -8.58 -1.28 1.97
C GLN A 35 -7.72 -1.48 3.23
N VAL A 36 -6.48 -1.97 3.12
CA VAL A 36 -5.57 -2.06 4.28
C VAL A 36 -5.27 -0.68 4.87
N ALA A 37 -5.04 0.34 4.04
CA ALA A 37 -4.82 1.72 4.52
C ALA A 37 -6.09 2.35 5.11
N LEU A 38 -7.26 2.06 4.53
CA LEU A 38 -8.55 2.52 5.08
C LEU A 38 -8.83 1.90 6.45
N LEU A 39 -8.56 0.62 6.64
CA LEU A 39 -8.68 -0.06 7.94
C LEU A 39 -7.66 0.44 8.96
N ALA A 40 -6.50 0.93 8.51
CA ALA A 40 -5.52 1.54 9.39
C ALA A 40 -5.97 2.89 9.97
N ILE A 41 -6.98 3.57 9.39
CA ILE A 41 -7.52 4.83 9.93
C ILE A 41 -8.08 4.62 11.34
N THR A 42 -8.83 3.55 11.55
CA THR A 42 -9.45 3.25 12.85
C THR A 42 -8.48 2.64 13.86
N THR A 43 -7.35 2.09 13.39
CA THR A 43 -6.38 1.37 14.24
C THR A 43 -5.16 2.22 14.59
N SER A 44 -4.66 2.99 13.64
CA SER A 44 -3.42 3.78 13.75
C SER A 44 -3.65 5.28 13.54
N GLY A 45 -4.91 5.71 13.43
CA GLY A 45 -5.33 7.09 13.27
C GLY A 45 -5.36 7.57 11.81
N PHE A 46 -6.19 8.57 11.56
CA PHE A 46 -6.39 9.17 10.23
C PHE A 46 -5.10 9.61 9.54
N PRO A 47 -4.15 10.32 10.20
CA PRO A 47 -2.91 10.74 9.56
C PRO A 47 -2.08 9.56 9.04
N THR A 48 -2.01 8.47 9.80
CA THR A 48 -1.26 7.26 9.44
C THR A 48 -1.89 6.55 8.24
N GLY A 49 -3.22 6.36 8.28
CA GLY A 49 -3.95 5.73 7.18
C GLY A 49 -3.84 6.52 5.88
N MET A 50 -3.95 7.85 5.95
CA MET A 50 -3.84 8.71 4.76
C MET A 50 -2.41 8.74 4.18
N ALA A 51 -1.38 8.79 5.02
CA ALA A 51 0.01 8.71 4.56
C ALA A 51 0.27 7.38 3.84
N ALA A 52 -0.20 6.26 4.40
CA ALA A 52 -0.13 4.96 3.76
C ALA A 52 -0.88 4.91 2.43
N LEU A 53 -2.08 5.49 2.35
CA LEU A 53 -2.87 5.55 1.12
C LEU A 53 -2.12 6.32 0.02
N THR A 54 -1.49 7.46 0.33
CA THR A 54 -0.65 8.20 -0.62
C THR A 54 0.50 7.34 -1.14
N ALA A 55 1.25 6.67 -0.25
CA ALA A 55 2.35 5.80 -0.65
C ALA A 55 1.89 4.61 -1.52
N ILE A 56 0.71 4.06 -1.25
CA ILE A 56 0.05 3.03 -2.07
C ILE A 56 -0.25 3.58 -3.46
N GLU A 57 -0.90 4.74 -3.56
CA GLU A 57 -1.26 5.34 -4.86
C GLU A 57 -0.03 5.62 -5.72
N ASP A 58 1.03 6.16 -5.14
CA ASP A 58 2.29 6.39 -5.85
C ASP A 58 2.85 5.08 -6.42
N THR A 59 2.87 4.02 -5.60
CA THR A 59 3.37 2.72 -6.02
C THR A 59 2.53 2.11 -7.15
N LEU A 60 1.20 2.26 -7.09
CA LEU A 60 0.29 1.81 -8.14
C LEU A 60 0.49 2.59 -9.44
N LYS A 61 0.72 3.91 -9.36
CA LYS A 61 1.05 4.75 -10.52
C LYS A 61 2.36 4.32 -11.16
N ASP A 62 3.41 4.05 -10.38
CA ASP A 62 4.72 3.64 -10.88
C ASP A 62 4.68 2.28 -11.58
N ARG A 63 3.93 1.30 -11.03
CA ARG A 63 3.73 0.00 -11.69
C ARG A 63 3.00 0.14 -13.02
N ARG A 64 1.99 1.02 -13.10
CA ARG A 64 1.27 1.30 -14.35
C ARG A 64 2.17 1.92 -15.41
N LYS A 65 3.06 2.84 -15.03
CA LYS A 65 4.06 3.44 -15.94
C LYS A 65 5.01 2.38 -16.50
N THR A 66 5.49 1.48 -15.64
CA THR A 66 6.42 0.41 -16.04
C THR A 66 5.78 -0.54 -17.06
N ARG A 67 4.53 -0.96 -16.83
CA ARG A 67 3.79 -1.85 -17.76
C ARG A 67 3.43 -1.22 -19.10
N LYS A 68 3.40 0.12 -19.21
CA LYS A 68 3.17 0.81 -20.49
C LYS A 68 4.44 0.91 -21.36
N ARG A 69 5.62 0.67 -20.78
CA ARG A 69 6.92 0.76 -21.44
C ARG A 69 7.46 -0.60 -21.90
N SER A 70 6.88 -1.70 -21.40
CA SER A 70 7.11 -3.08 -21.81
C SER A 70 6.15 -3.47 -22.92
#